data_AF-A1U7W7-F1
#
_entry.id   AF-A1U7W7-F1
#
_cell.length_a   1.000
_cell.length_b   1.000
_cell.length_c   1.000
_cell.angle_alpha   90.00
_cell.angle_beta   90.00
_cell.angle_gamma   90.00
#
_symmetry.space_group_name_H-M   'P 1'
#
loop_
_entity.id
_entity.type
_entity.pdbx_description
1 polymer ?
#
loop_
_entity_poly.entity_id
_entity_poly.type
_entity_poly.pdbx_seq_one_letter_code
_entity_poly.pdbx_strand_id
1 'polypeptide(L)'
;MDHPFNRDLQNVLDADEAYDFLPEGSWLSGGCGLLAESLHRLISGSEIYLVGRLDQGIPDHVVVQLVYGNEAIYLDYSGVQTERELIAAWQAELPGVPVRLCSLSDALAAGLDTGEVLHQQRLVAPFCRYLVNELGVVDAERCNPDWEEDYEECGPSPC
;
A
#
# COMPACT_ATOMS: atom_id res chain seq x y z
N MET A 1 -17.65 -1.76 3.71
CA MET A 1 -17.79 -0.41 3.14
C MET A 1 -16.48 -0.08 2.48
N ASP A 2 -16.49 0.67 1.39
CA ASP A 2 -15.23 1.13 0.79
C ASP A 2 -14.66 2.24 1.67
N HIS A 3 -13.40 2.10 2.09
CA HIS A 3 -12.77 3.02 3.02
C HIS A 3 -12.52 4.37 2.31
N PRO A 4 -12.84 5.55 2.88
CA PRO A 4 -12.81 6.81 2.12
C PRO A 4 -11.43 7.13 1.53
N PHE A 5 -10.35 6.77 2.24
CA PHE A 5 -8.97 6.90 1.76
C PHE A 5 -8.68 6.11 0.47
N ASN A 6 -9.39 5.01 0.20
CA ASN A 6 -9.12 4.17 -0.97
C ASN A 6 -9.35 4.94 -2.26
N ARG A 7 -10.46 5.68 -2.33
CA ARG A 7 -10.81 6.49 -3.50
C ARG A 7 -9.84 7.65 -3.68
N ASP A 8 -9.46 8.32 -2.60
CA ASP A 8 -8.47 9.40 -2.66
C ASP A 8 -7.13 8.89 -3.19
N LEU A 9 -6.65 7.78 -2.63
CA LEU A 9 -5.41 7.14 -3.04
C LEU A 9 -5.45 6.76 -4.51
N GLN A 10 -6.50 6.06 -4.96
CA GLN A 10 -6.66 5.65 -6.35
C GLN A 10 -6.71 6.84 -7.30
N ASN A 11 -7.47 7.90 -6.97
CA ASN A 11 -7.52 9.11 -7.79
C ASN A 11 -6.13 9.75 -7.97
N VAL A 12 -5.31 9.76 -6.92
CA VAL A 12 -3.95 10.31 -6.97
C VAL A 12 -2.99 9.40 -7.73
N LEU A 13 -3.13 8.08 -7.62
CA LEU A 13 -2.30 7.10 -8.32
C LEU A 13 -2.68 6.95 -9.80
N ASP A 14 -3.92 7.19 -10.16
CA ASP A 14 -4.41 7.14 -11.55
C ASP A 14 -4.23 8.46 -12.31
N ALA A 15 -3.73 9.51 -11.65
CA ALA A 15 -3.36 10.76 -12.30
C ALA A 15 -2.12 10.57 -13.19
N ASP A 16 -2.08 11.24 -14.35
CA ASP A 16 -0.98 11.16 -15.32
C ASP A 16 0.37 11.48 -14.65
N GLU A 17 0.39 12.45 -13.73
CA GLU A 17 1.57 12.87 -12.98
C GLU A 17 2.14 11.75 -12.09
N ALA A 18 1.31 10.82 -11.61
CA ALA A 18 1.78 9.71 -10.80
C ALA A 18 2.54 8.67 -11.64
N TYR A 19 2.13 8.48 -12.90
CA TYR A 19 2.80 7.58 -13.83
C TYR A 19 4.20 8.07 -14.24
N ASP A 20 4.50 9.36 -14.14
CA ASP A 20 5.85 9.91 -14.37
C ASP A 20 6.90 9.38 -13.38
N PHE A 21 6.46 8.82 -12.24
CA PHE A 21 7.34 8.16 -11.27
C PHE A 21 7.61 6.69 -11.59
N LEU A 22 6.85 6.07 -12.48
CA LEU A 22 7.05 4.68 -12.84
C LEU A 22 8.11 4.58 -13.95
N PRO A 23 9.21 3.83 -13.75
CA PRO A 23 10.19 3.61 -14.81
C PRO A 23 9.61 2.78 -15.96
N GLU A 24 8.67 1.88 -15.64
CA GLU A 24 7.92 1.05 -16.58
C GLU A 24 6.68 0.46 -15.90
N GLY A 25 5.70 0.03 -16.71
CA GLY A 25 4.57 -0.78 -16.26
C GLY A 25 3.45 -0.01 -15.56
N SER A 26 2.93 -0.59 -14.48
CA SER A 26 1.78 -0.08 -13.72
C SER A 26 2.03 -0.24 -12.22
N TRP A 27 1.12 0.30 -11.38
CA TRP A 27 1.18 0.09 -9.93
C TRP A 27 1.14 -1.39 -9.51
N LEU A 28 0.54 -2.26 -10.33
CA LEU A 28 0.51 -3.72 -10.13
C LEU A 28 1.70 -4.44 -10.78
N SER A 29 2.45 -3.76 -11.65
CA SER A 29 3.55 -4.33 -12.41
C SER A 29 4.74 -3.38 -12.41
N GLY A 30 5.49 -3.38 -11.30
CA GLY A 30 6.71 -2.58 -11.14
C GLY A 30 6.55 -1.39 -10.18
N GLY A 31 5.35 -0.82 -10.05
CA GLY A 31 5.10 0.33 -9.15
C GLY A 31 4.84 -0.01 -7.68
N CYS A 32 4.51 -1.27 -7.36
CA CYS A 32 4.13 -1.69 -6.00
C CYS A 32 5.24 -1.44 -4.98
N GLY A 33 6.50 -1.66 -5.35
CA GLY A 33 7.67 -1.38 -4.51
C GLY A 33 7.80 0.10 -4.15
N LEU A 34 7.69 0.98 -5.14
CA LEU A 34 7.75 2.42 -4.94
C LEU A 34 6.62 2.90 -4.03
N LEU A 35 5.40 2.44 -4.28
CA LEU A 35 4.24 2.79 -3.46
C LEU A 35 4.43 2.31 -2.02
N ALA A 36 4.76 1.03 -1.83
CA ALA A 36 4.93 0.45 -0.50
C ALA A 36 6.07 1.10 0.29
N GLU A 37 7.23 1.34 -0.33
CA GLU A 37 8.33 2.06 0.34
C GLU A 37 7.94 3.50 0.70
N SER A 38 7.17 4.17 -0.16
CA SER A 38 6.76 5.56 0.09
C SER A 38 5.75 5.66 1.21
N LEU A 39 4.74 4.78 1.21
CA LEU A 39 3.76 4.66 2.29
C LEU A 39 4.43 4.27 3.61
N HIS A 40 5.38 3.32 3.60
CA HIS A 40 6.12 2.92 4.79
C HIS A 40 6.92 4.09 5.41
N ARG A 41 7.45 5.00 4.58
CA ARG A 41 8.13 6.21 5.08
C ARG A 41 7.19 7.28 5.63
N LEU A 42 5.97 7.35 5.10
CA LEU A 42 4.97 8.33 5.52
C LEU A 42 4.24 7.87 6.79
N ILE A 43 3.96 6.57 6.89
CA ILE A 43 3.14 6.00 7.96
C ILE A 43 4.03 5.36 9.02
N SER A 44 4.16 6.03 10.17
CA SER A 44 4.94 5.52 11.31
C SER A 44 4.33 4.23 11.88
N GLY A 45 5.18 3.30 12.28
CA GLY A 45 4.75 2.02 12.87
C GLY A 45 4.26 0.99 11.85
N SER A 46 4.39 1.28 10.55
CA SER A 46 4.10 0.33 9.48
C SER A 46 5.25 -0.63 9.21
N GLU A 47 4.96 -1.75 8.55
CA GLU A 47 5.97 -2.70 8.07
C GLU A 47 5.75 -3.06 6.60
N ILE A 48 6.82 -3.37 5.87
CA ILE A 48 6.72 -3.85 4.49
C ILE A 48 6.51 -5.36 4.49
N TYR A 49 5.50 -5.82 3.76
CA TYR A 49 5.14 -7.22 3.59
C TYR A 49 5.19 -7.62 2.12
N LEU A 50 5.58 -8.87 1.88
CA LEU A 50 5.55 -9.50 0.56
C LEU A 50 4.33 -10.41 0.46
N VAL A 51 3.73 -10.45 -0.72
CA VAL A 51 2.61 -11.34 -1.06
C VAL A 51 2.98 -12.13 -2.32
N GLY A 52 2.65 -13.42 -2.35
CA GLY A 52 2.76 -14.20 -3.57
C GLY A 52 3.02 -15.68 -3.33
N ARG A 53 3.66 -16.29 -4.32
CA ARG A 53 4.08 -17.70 -4.33
C ARG A 53 5.38 -17.90 -3.56
N LEU A 54 5.38 -17.46 -2.30
CA LEU A 54 6.59 -17.40 -1.47
C LEU A 54 7.20 -18.79 -1.18
N ASP A 55 6.37 -19.84 -1.13
CA ASP A 55 6.84 -21.24 -1.02
C ASP A 55 7.67 -21.69 -2.24
N GLN A 56 7.55 -20.98 -3.36
CA GLN A 56 8.34 -21.17 -4.59
C GLN A 56 9.47 -20.14 -4.71
N GLY A 57 9.65 -19.29 -3.70
CA GLY A 57 10.64 -18.20 -3.70
C GLY A 57 10.27 -17.03 -4.62
N ILE A 58 9.00 -16.87 -4.97
CA ILE A 58 8.55 -15.82 -5.90
C ILE A 58 7.71 -14.78 -5.14
N PRO A 59 8.26 -13.58 -4.87
CA PRO A 59 7.47 -12.46 -4.38
C PRO A 59 6.74 -11.80 -5.55
N ASP A 60 5.41 -11.94 -5.59
CA ASP A 60 4.59 -11.39 -6.68
C ASP A 60 4.18 -9.92 -6.41
N HIS A 61 4.15 -9.49 -5.14
CA HIS A 61 3.72 -8.15 -4.76
C HIS A 61 4.30 -7.66 -3.42
N VAL A 62 4.20 -6.35 -3.20
CA VAL A 62 4.62 -5.67 -1.96
C VAL A 62 3.48 -4.81 -1.45
N VAL A 63 3.22 -4.91 -0.15
CA VAL A 63 2.19 -4.15 0.56
C VAL A 63 2.77 -3.55 1.83
N VAL A 64 2.06 -2.60 2.44
CA VAL A 64 2.37 -2.06 3.76
C VAL A 64 1.38 -2.59 4.78
N GLN A 65 1.86 -3.16 5.88
CA GLN A 65 1.04 -3.59 7.00
C GLN A 65 0.96 -2.51 8.08
N LEU A 66 -0.23 -2.34 8.66
CA LEU A 66 -0.48 -1.55 9.87
C LEU A 66 -1.24 -2.41 10.88
N VAL A 67 -0.94 -2.23 12.17
CA VAL A 67 -1.61 -2.96 13.26
C VAL A 67 -2.44 -2.00 14.10
N TYR A 68 -3.75 -2.24 14.16
CA TYR A 68 -4.69 -1.54 15.04
C TYR A 68 -5.17 -2.51 16.13
N GLY A 69 -4.59 -2.40 17.32
CA GLY A 69 -4.88 -3.32 18.41
C GLY A 69 -4.46 -4.76 18.06
N ASN A 70 -5.44 -5.62 17.80
CA ASN A 70 -5.23 -7.03 17.44
C ASN A 70 -5.48 -7.32 15.96
N GLU A 71 -5.77 -6.29 15.15
CA GLU A 71 -6.11 -6.44 13.75
C GLU A 71 -4.99 -5.87 12.88
N ALA A 72 -4.58 -6.64 11.87
CA ALA A 72 -3.66 -6.20 10.85
C ALA A 72 -4.43 -5.84 9.59
N ILE A 73 -4.16 -4.65 9.06
CA ILE A 73 -4.58 -4.25 7.73
C ILE A 73 -3.37 -4.18 6.81
N TYR A 74 -3.64 -4.19 5.53
CA TYR A 74 -2.66 -4.10 4.46
C TYR A 74 -3.08 -3.00 3.50
N LEU A 75 -2.10 -2.27 2.99
CA LEU A 75 -2.27 -1.14 2.11
C LEU A 75 -1.44 -1.35 0.84
N ASP A 76 -2.10 -1.26 -0.30
CA ASP A 76 -1.52 -1.26 -1.65
C ASP A 76 -2.30 -0.29 -2.55
N TYR A 77 -2.16 -0.44 -3.88
CA TYR A 77 -2.92 0.36 -4.85
C TYR A 77 -4.45 0.25 -4.66
N SER A 78 -4.96 -0.91 -4.25
CA SER A 78 -6.38 -1.12 -4.01
C SER A 78 -6.87 -0.49 -2.70
N GLY A 79 -5.96 0.06 -1.88
CA GLY A 79 -6.28 0.74 -0.64
C GLY A 79 -6.20 -0.17 0.59
N VAL A 80 -6.93 0.21 1.65
CA VAL A 80 -6.97 -0.49 2.94
C VAL A 80 -7.76 -1.78 2.82
N GLN A 81 -7.12 -2.88 3.21
CA GLN A 81 -7.66 -4.24 3.11
C GLN A 81 -7.32 -5.08 4.34
N THR A 82 -8.18 -6.03 4.69
CA THR A 82 -7.83 -7.09 5.64
C THR A 82 -6.93 -8.14 4.99
N GLU A 83 -6.20 -8.94 5.79
CA GLU A 83 -5.41 -10.07 5.27
C GLU A 83 -6.23 -10.99 4.37
N ARG A 84 -7.47 -11.27 4.80
CA ARG A 84 -8.39 -12.17 4.09
C ARG A 84 -8.77 -11.61 2.72
N GLU A 85 -9.03 -10.31 2.61
CA GLU A 85 -9.36 -9.65 1.35
C GLU A 85 -8.16 -9.65 0.41
N LEU A 86 -6.98 -9.29 0.91
CA LEU A 86 -5.74 -9.30 0.15
C LEU A 86 -5.41 -10.70 -0.39
N ILE A 87 -5.45 -11.73 0.47
CA ILE A 87 -5.22 -13.13 0.05
C ILE A 87 -6.27 -13.56 -0.99
N ALA A 88 -7.55 -13.23 -0.77
CA ALA A 88 -8.62 -13.62 -1.69
C ALA A 88 -8.44 -12.97 -3.07
N ALA A 89 -8.03 -11.69 -3.13
CA ALA A 89 -7.72 -11.00 -4.37
C ALA A 89 -6.58 -11.69 -5.14
N TRP A 90 -5.47 -11.98 -4.46
CA TRP A 90 -4.32 -12.66 -5.09
C TRP A 90 -4.62 -14.10 -5.51
N GLN A 91 -5.46 -14.82 -4.77
CA GLN A 91 -5.91 -16.16 -5.15
C GLN A 91 -6.84 -16.15 -6.37
N ALA A 92 -7.60 -15.07 -6.57
CA ALA A 92 -8.41 -14.89 -7.78
C ALA A 92 -7.54 -14.68 -9.02
N GLU A 93 -6.43 -13.94 -8.89
CA GLU A 93 -5.44 -13.74 -9.96
C GLU A 93 -4.58 -14.99 -10.22
N LEU A 94 -4.38 -15.83 -9.20
CA LEU A 94 -3.59 -17.08 -9.27
C LEU A 94 -4.42 -18.32 -8.90
N PRO A 95 -5.42 -18.73 -9.70
CA PRO A 95 -6.32 -19.83 -9.35
C PRO A 95 -5.57 -21.14 -9.08
N GLY A 96 -5.84 -21.72 -7.91
CA GLY A 96 -5.27 -23.02 -7.50
C GLY A 96 -3.84 -22.96 -6.99
N VAL A 97 -3.25 -21.77 -6.86
CA VAL A 97 -1.91 -21.58 -6.31
C VAL A 97 -1.99 -21.07 -4.86
N PRO A 98 -1.27 -21.67 -3.89
CA PRO A 98 -1.20 -21.14 -2.54
C PRO A 98 -0.51 -19.77 -2.53
N VAL A 99 -1.22 -18.76 -2.02
CA VAL A 99 -0.68 -17.42 -1.73
C VAL A 99 -0.27 -17.34 -0.27
N ARG A 100 0.85 -16.68 0.00
CA ARG A 100 1.42 -16.46 1.33
C ARG A 100 1.79 -15.00 1.53
N LEU A 101 1.84 -14.60 2.79
CA LEU A 101 2.41 -13.34 3.24
C LEU A 101 3.60 -13.60 4.14
N CYS A 102 4.61 -12.73 4.06
CA CYS A 102 5.65 -12.64 5.08
C CYS A 102 6.17 -11.20 5.19
N SER A 103 6.76 -10.86 6.33
CA SER A 103 7.45 -9.59 6.48
C SER A 103 8.68 -9.56 5.57
N LEU A 104 9.08 -8.36 5.12
CA LEU A 104 10.30 -8.19 4.35
C LEU A 104 11.54 -8.69 5.13
N SER A 105 11.56 -8.49 6.44
CA SER A 105 12.64 -8.98 7.31
C SER A 105 12.75 -10.51 7.27
N ASP A 106 11.62 -11.22 7.38
CA ASP A 106 11.60 -12.68 7.33
C ASP A 106 11.97 -13.20 5.94
N ALA A 107 11.52 -12.53 4.88
CA ALA A 107 11.91 -12.86 3.51
C ALA A 107 13.43 -12.78 3.30
N LEU A 108 14.04 -11.69 3.75
CA LEU A 108 15.48 -11.49 3.67
C LEU A 108 16.25 -12.51 4.52
N ALA A 109 15.76 -12.82 5.73
CA ALA A 109 16.35 -13.84 6.59
C ALA A 109 16.27 -15.24 5.98
N ALA A 110 15.22 -15.53 5.21
CA ALA A 110 15.05 -16.76 4.45
C ALA A 110 15.81 -16.78 3.11
N GLY A 111 16.46 -15.67 2.73
CA GLY A 111 17.25 -15.57 1.51
C GLY A 111 16.42 -15.42 0.22
N LEU A 112 15.18 -14.93 0.31
CA LEU A 112 14.39 -14.59 -0.86
C LEU A 112 15.01 -13.40 -1.59
N ASP A 113 15.02 -13.44 -2.92
CA ASP A 113 15.42 -12.30 -3.75
C ASP A 113 14.27 -11.29 -3.81
N THR A 114 14.47 -10.12 -3.20
CA THR A 114 13.50 -9.01 -3.20
C THR A 114 13.94 -7.87 -4.11
N GLY A 115 15.00 -8.06 -4.90
CA GLY A 115 15.59 -7.01 -5.72
C GLY A 115 14.63 -6.48 -6.79
N GLU A 116 13.88 -7.37 -7.43
CA GLU A 116 12.89 -7.00 -8.46
C GLU A 116 11.76 -6.15 -7.88
N VAL A 117 11.39 -6.38 -6.62
CA VAL A 117 10.27 -5.67 -5.99
C VAL A 117 10.68 -4.38 -5.26
N LEU A 118 11.95 -4.17 -4.91
CA LEU A 118 12.44 -2.98 -4.17
C LEU A 118 13.46 -2.12 -4.96
N HIS A 119 13.40 -2.16 -6.29
CA HIS A 119 14.43 -1.56 -7.14
C HIS A 119 14.39 -0.01 -7.25
N GLN A 120 13.33 0.66 -6.75
CA GLN A 120 13.03 2.07 -7.07
C GLN A 120 13.40 3.10 -5.98
N GLN A 121 14.40 2.82 -5.15
CA GLN A 121 14.74 3.65 -3.97
C GLN A 121 14.99 5.14 -4.24
N ARG A 122 15.43 5.52 -5.45
CA ARG A 122 15.71 6.93 -5.81
C ARG A 122 14.44 7.78 -5.98
N LEU A 123 13.33 7.16 -6.37
CA LEU A 123 12.07 7.85 -6.63
C LEU A 123 11.16 7.91 -5.40
N VAL A 124 11.47 7.16 -4.35
CA VAL A 124 10.69 7.14 -3.10
C VAL A 124 10.55 8.52 -2.48
N ALA A 125 11.65 9.25 -2.27
CA ALA A 125 11.60 10.57 -1.65
C ALA A 125 10.77 11.62 -2.43
N PRO A 126 10.93 11.78 -3.76
CA PRO A 126 10.06 12.67 -4.52
C PRO A 126 8.62 12.16 -4.59
N PHE A 127 8.38 10.84 -4.65
CA PHE A 127 7.02 10.30 -4.64
C PHE A 127 6.30 10.49 -3.30
N CYS A 128 6.98 10.36 -2.16
CA CYS A 128 6.43 10.75 -0.86
C CYS A 128 5.94 12.20 -0.85
N ARG A 129 6.69 13.13 -1.44
CA ARG A 129 6.29 14.55 -1.52
C ARG A 129 5.06 14.75 -2.41
N TYR A 130 5.01 14.02 -3.53
CA TYR A 130 3.83 14.02 -4.40
C TYR A 130 2.59 13.53 -3.65
N LEU A 131 2.67 12.35 -3.00
CA LEU A 131 1.56 11.80 -2.21
C LEU A 131 1.08 12.79 -1.13
N VAL A 132 2.01 13.41 -0.38
CA VAL A 132 1.64 14.39 0.66
C VAL A 132 1.02 15.65 0.07
N ASN A 133 1.43 16.08 -1.12
CA ASN A 133 0.86 17.26 -1.77
C ASN A 133 -0.57 17.01 -2.25
N GLU A 134 -0.83 15.85 -2.83
CA GLU A 134 -2.13 15.52 -3.42
C GLU A 134 -3.13 14.98 -2.40
N LEU A 135 -2.68 14.13 -1.47
CA LEU A 135 -3.54 13.53 -0.46
C LEU A 135 -3.63 14.41 0.79
N GLY A 136 -2.59 15.16 1.13
CA GLY A 136 -2.41 15.74 2.47
C GLY A 136 -1.66 14.78 3.40
N VAL A 137 -1.97 14.81 4.70
CA VAL A 137 -1.33 13.90 5.67
C VAL A 137 -1.73 12.45 5.37
N VAL A 138 -0.75 11.56 5.26
CA VAL A 138 -0.92 10.12 5.09
C VAL A 138 -0.23 9.44 6.27
N ASP A 139 -1.00 9.13 7.30
CA ASP A 139 -0.55 8.50 8.54
C ASP A 139 -1.48 7.36 8.96
N ALA A 140 -1.23 6.76 10.12
CA ALA A 140 -1.99 5.61 10.58
C ALA A 140 -3.46 5.99 10.86
N GLU A 141 -3.74 7.19 11.36
CA GLU A 141 -5.14 7.59 11.63
C GLU A 141 -5.96 7.62 10.35
N ARG A 142 -5.39 8.10 9.24
CA ARG A 142 -6.09 8.11 7.94
C ARG A 142 -6.26 6.72 7.32
N CYS A 143 -5.52 5.72 7.77
CA CYS A 143 -5.67 4.34 7.32
C CYS A 143 -6.44 3.47 8.32
N ASN A 144 -7.03 4.05 9.37
CA ASN A 144 -7.75 3.31 10.39
C ASN A 144 -9.03 2.69 9.80
N PRO A 145 -9.25 1.37 9.87
CA PRO A 145 -10.45 0.73 9.32
C PRO A 145 -11.76 1.26 9.94
N ASP A 146 -11.71 1.80 11.15
CA ASP A 146 -12.84 2.41 11.86
C ASP A 146 -12.95 3.92 11.60
N TRP A 147 -12.27 4.45 10.57
CA TRP A 147 -12.30 5.87 10.27
C TRP A 147 -13.72 6.32 9.91
N GLU A 148 -14.30 7.14 10.79
CA GLU A 148 -15.48 7.92 10.50
C GLU A 148 -15.02 9.27 9.94
N GLU A 149 -15.49 9.64 8.74
CA GLU A 149 -15.37 11.03 8.28
C GLU A 149 -16.07 11.90 9.34
N ASP A 150 -15.31 12.58 10.17
CA ASP A 150 -15.83 13.70 10.96
C ASP A 150 -16.33 14.72 9.95
N TYR A 151 -17.63 14.67 9.63
CA TYR A 151 -18.34 15.75 8.97
C TYR A 151 -18.31 16.93 9.95
N GLU A 152 -17.23 17.71 9.91
CA GLU A 152 -17.32 19.11 10.29
C GLU A 152 -18.28 19.75 9.28
N GLU A 153 -19.58 19.75 9.61
CA GLU A 153 -20.51 20.73 9.09
C GLU A 153 -19.85 22.09 9.35
N CYS A 154 -19.21 22.65 8.32
CA CYS A 154 -18.96 24.07 8.22
C CYS A 154 -20.33 24.76 8.22
N GLY A 155 -20.93 24.87 9.41
CA GLY A 155 -22.08 25.71 9.66
C GLY A 155 -21.74 27.12 9.18
N PRO A 156 -22.68 27.82 8.53
CA PRO A 156 -22.39 29.13 7.97
C PRO A 156 -21.89 30.03 9.10
N SER A 157 -20.67 30.53 8.94
CA SER A 157 -20.12 31.55 9.84
C SER A 157 -21.11 32.72 9.90
N PRO A 158 -21.58 33.13 11.09
CA PRO A 158 -22.43 34.31 11.18
C PRO A 158 -21.61 35.55 10.80
N CYS A 159 -22.12 36.28 9.81
CA CYS A 159 -21.64 37.59 9.38
C CYS A 159 -21.69 38.64 10.50
#